data_AF-A0A6V7XHP2-F1
#
_entry.id   AF-A0A6V7XHP2-F1
#
_cell.length_a   1.000
_cell.length_b   1.000
_cell.length_c   1.000
_cell.angle_alpha   90.00
_cell.angle_beta   90.00
_cell.angle_gamma   90.00
#
_symmetry.space_group_name_H-M   'P 1'
#
loop_
_entity.id
_entity.type
_entity.pdbx_description
1 polymer ?
#
loop_
_entity_poly.entity_id
_entity_poly.type
_entity_poly.pdbx_seq_one_letter_code
_entity_poly.pdbx_strand_id
1 'polypeptide(L)'
;MANFIKVILNANIRVIFYNGDLDMRCNMLMGQRFTERLGYKLKTIKQSWIVNGQIGGFKTEYENGLTFTTVRGAGHAVPQYKPQESLYMIKQFLDNKPL
;
A
#
# COMPACT_ATOMS: atom_id res chain seq x y z
N MET A 1 15.57 -7.83 -3.92
CA MET A 1 14.12 -7.58 -3.88
C MET A 1 13.59 -6.78 -5.06
N ALA A 2 14.18 -5.63 -5.42
CA ALA A 2 13.67 -4.77 -6.50
C ALA A 2 13.47 -5.51 -7.84
N ASN A 3 14.47 -6.27 -8.31
CA ASN A 3 14.37 -7.03 -9.57
C ASN A 3 13.22 -8.04 -9.56
N PHE A 4 13.00 -8.73 -8.43
CA PHE A 4 11.90 -9.67 -8.29
C PHE A 4 10.53 -8.98 -8.41
N ILE A 5 10.35 -7.84 -7.74
CA ILE A 5 9.11 -7.06 -7.84
C ILE A 5 8.90 -6.53 -9.26
N LYS A 6 9.97 -6.11 -9.95
CA LYS A 6 9.89 -5.70 -11.36
C LYS A 6 9.43 -6.84 -12.28
N VAL A 7 9.90 -8.08 -12.04
CA VAL A 7 9.45 -9.26 -12.81
C VAL A 7 7.95 -9.49 -12.62
N ILE A 8 7.43 -9.41 -11.39
CA ILE A 8 6.00 -9.58 -11.10
C ILE A 8 5.17 -8.50 -11.81
N LEU A 9 5.58 -7.24 -11.69
CA LEU A 9 4.87 -6.11 -12.29
C LEU A 9 4.90 -6.16 -13.82
N ASN A 10 6.02 -6.58 -14.42
CA ASN A 10 6.14 -6.76 -15.87
C ASN A 10 5.29 -7.94 -16.39
N ALA A 11 4.93 -8.89 -15.52
CA ALA A 11 3.99 -9.95 -15.82
C ALA A 11 2.51 -9.52 -15.65
N ASN A 12 2.24 -8.22 -15.48
CA ASN A 12 0.90 -7.65 -15.24
C ASN A 12 0.21 -8.17 -13.97
N ILE A 13 0.99 -8.62 -12.97
CA ILE A 13 0.46 -9.02 -11.67
C ILE A 13 0.42 -7.80 -10.76
N ARG A 14 -0.76 -7.49 -10.21
CA ARG A 14 -0.96 -6.36 -9.29
C ARG A 14 -0.21 -6.59 -7.97
N VAL A 15 0.43 -5.55 -7.45
CA VAL A 15 1.19 -5.61 -6.19
C VAL A 15 0.73 -4.49 -5.27
N ILE A 16 0.39 -4.85 -4.03
CA ILE A 16 0.16 -3.89 -2.95
C ILE A 16 1.26 -4.01 -1.91
N PHE A 17 1.97 -2.92 -1.67
CA PHE A 17 2.88 -2.74 -0.54
C PHE A 17 2.14 -1.96 0.54
N TYR A 18 2.02 -2.53 1.74
CA TYR A 18 1.33 -1.86 2.85
C TYR A 18 2.17 -1.83 4.13
N ASN A 19 2.10 -0.72 4.86
CA ASN A 19 2.79 -0.54 6.13
C ASN A 19 1.86 0.10 7.17
N GLY A 20 1.98 -0.32 8.44
CA GLY A 20 1.47 0.47 9.55
C GLY A 20 2.35 1.72 9.74
N ASP A 21 1.74 2.89 9.90
CA ASP A 21 2.47 4.16 10.02
C ASP A 21 3.16 4.37 11.38
N LEU A 22 2.82 3.55 12.39
CA LEU A 22 3.47 3.54 13.71
C LEU A 22 4.53 2.43 13.85
N ASP A 23 4.75 1.60 12.82
CA ASP A 23 5.85 0.63 12.86
C ASP A 23 7.20 1.32 12.74
N MET A 24 8.10 1.08 13.69
CA MET A 24 9.48 1.59 13.65
C MET A 24 10.48 0.54 13.10
N ARG A 25 10.12 -0.74 13.06
CA ARG A 25 11.00 -1.82 12.61
C ARG A 25 11.10 -1.86 11.09
N CYS A 26 9.94 -1.87 10.42
CA CYS A 26 9.81 -1.82 8.97
C CYS A 26 8.92 -0.64 8.60
N ASN A 27 9.38 0.57 8.93
CA ASN A 27 8.58 1.78 8.88
C ASN A 27 8.10 2.16 7.47
N MET A 28 7.03 2.97 7.42
CA MET A 28 6.42 3.41 6.17
C MET A 28 7.38 4.16 5.23
N LEU A 29 8.37 4.89 5.76
CA LEU A 29 9.31 5.66 4.93
C LEU A 29 10.22 4.73 4.12
N MET A 30 10.61 3.59 4.69
CA MET A 30 11.35 2.56 3.97
C MET A 30 10.52 1.99 2.83
N GLY A 31 9.26 1.64 3.09
CA GLY A 31 8.32 1.13 2.08
C GLY A 31 8.09 2.14 0.95
N GLN A 32 7.81 3.40 1.30
CA GLN A 32 7.58 4.48 0.35
C GLN A 32 8.80 4.72 -0.55
N ARG A 33 9.99 4.83 0.05
CA ARG A 33 11.24 5.04 -0.72
C ARG A 33 11.56 3.84 -1.60
N PHE A 34 11.25 2.62 -1.14
CA PHE A 34 11.44 1.42 -1.96
C PHE A 34 10.55 1.46 -3.20
N THR A 35 9.26 1.77 -3.06
CA THR A 35 8.33 1.83 -4.20
C THR A 35 8.66 2.97 -5.16
N GLU A 36 9.07 4.14 -4.64
CA GLU A 36 9.55 5.27 -5.46
C GLU A 36 10.79 4.90 -6.28
N ARG A 37 11.75 4.20 -5.69
CA ARG A 37 12.99 3.76 -6.36
C ARG A 37 12.77 2.72 -7.46
N LEU A 38 11.59 2.12 -7.57
CA LEU A 38 11.28 1.23 -8.68
C LEU A 38 11.17 1.97 -10.02
N GLY A 39 10.90 3.29 -9.98
CA GLY A 39 10.98 4.18 -11.14
C GLY A 39 9.75 4.17 -12.05
N TYR A 40 8.61 3.69 -11.56
CA TYR A 40 7.35 3.69 -12.30
C TYR A 40 6.64 5.05 -12.21
N LYS A 41 5.89 5.40 -13.25
CA LYS A 41 5.11 6.64 -13.30
C LYS A 41 3.96 6.60 -12.29
N LEU A 42 3.69 7.75 -11.67
CA LEU A 42 2.56 7.91 -10.76
C LEU A 42 1.25 7.95 -11.56
N LYS A 43 0.31 7.09 -11.20
CA LYS A 43 -1.07 7.16 -11.67
C LYS A 43 -1.86 8.19 -10.87
N THR A 44 -1.60 8.29 -9.56
CA THR A 44 -2.28 9.23 -8.68
C THR A 44 -1.34 9.71 -7.58
N ILE A 45 -1.35 11.02 -7.33
CA ILE A 45 -0.62 11.64 -6.22
C ILE A 45 -1.19 11.10 -4.90
N LYS A 46 -0.39 11.09 -3.83
CA LYS A 46 -0.77 10.61 -2.49
C LYS A 46 -2.18 11.08 -2.09
N GLN A 47 -3.09 10.13 -1.87
CA GLN A 47 -4.49 10.37 -1.50
C GLN A 47 -4.86 9.60 -0.24
N SER A 48 -5.76 10.15 0.58
CA SER A 48 -6.35 9.39 1.68
C SER A 48 -7.42 8.42 1.19
N TRP A 49 -7.54 7.27 1.84
CA TRP A 49 -8.67 6.36 1.68
C TRP A 49 -9.47 6.27 2.98
N ILE A 50 -10.77 6.01 2.85
CA ILE A 50 -11.74 6.17 3.93
C ILE A 50 -12.40 4.83 4.23
N VAL A 51 -12.50 4.51 5.52
CA VAL A 51 -13.27 3.37 6.04
C VAL A 51 -14.21 3.89 7.11
N ASN A 52 -15.51 3.61 6.97
CA ASN A 52 -16.55 4.02 7.92
C ASN A 52 -16.50 5.53 8.27
N GLY A 53 -16.26 6.39 7.29
CA GLY A 53 -16.20 7.85 7.46
C GLY A 53 -14.92 8.37 8.12
N GLN A 54 -13.91 7.54 8.36
CA GLN A 54 -12.61 7.92 8.91
C GLN A 54 -11.47 7.61 7.94
N ILE A 55 -10.39 8.38 8.02
CA ILE A 55 -9.17 8.12 7.23
C ILE A 55 -8.55 6.81 7.71
N GLY A 56 -8.59 5.77 6.86
CA GLY A 56 -7.96 4.49 7.11
C GLY A 56 -6.46 4.50 6.79
N GLY A 57 -6.02 5.41 5.92
CA GLY A 57 -4.62 5.58 5.56
C GLY A 57 -4.42 6.44 4.32
N PHE A 58 -3.23 6.35 3.74
CA PHE A 58 -2.88 7.05 2.50
C PHE A 58 -2.34 6.08 1.47
N LYS A 59 -2.67 6.29 0.20
CA LYS A 59 -2.23 5.48 -0.93
C LYS A 59 -1.49 6.32 -1.96
N THR A 60 -0.54 5.69 -2.65
CA THR A 60 0.13 6.19 -3.85
C THR A 60 0.04 5.09 -4.90
N GLU A 61 -0.55 5.40 -6.06
CA GLU A 61 -0.78 4.44 -7.14
C GLU A 61 0.17 4.71 -8.31
N TYR A 62 0.69 3.65 -8.91
CA TYR A 62 1.60 3.68 -10.06
C TYR A 62 0.93 3.04 -11.29
N GLU A 63 1.32 3.46 -12.49
CA GLU A 63 0.68 3.04 -13.75
C GLU A 63 0.77 1.53 -14.02
N ASN A 64 1.79 0.85 -13.48
CA ASN A 64 2.09 -0.56 -13.73
C ASN A 64 1.42 -1.54 -12.76
N GLY A 65 0.38 -1.10 -12.02
CA GLY A 65 -0.35 -1.95 -11.08
C GLY A 65 0.33 -2.11 -9.71
N LEU A 66 1.31 -1.26 -9.40
CA LEU A 66 1.87 -1.12 -8.06
C LEU A 66 1.07 -0.09 -7.25
N THR A 67 0.76 -0.44 -6.01
CA THR A 67 0.18 0.47 -5.02
C THR A 67 0.99 0.42 -3.74
N PHE A 68 1.41 1.59 -3.24
CA PHE A 68 1.92 1.75 -1.88
C PHE A 68 0.81 2.31 -0.99
N THR A 69 0.57 1.74 0.19
CA THR A 69 -0.40 2.28 1.14
C THR A 69 0.10 2.24 2.58
N THR A 70 -0.29 3.22 3.37
CA THR A 70 -0.16 3.18 4.83
C THR A 70 -1.51 2.82 5.46
N VAL A 71 -1.48 2.24 6.65
CA VAL A 71 -2.67 2.08 7.50
C VAL A 71 -2.46 2.93 8.75
N ARG A 72 -3.34 3.92 8.92
CA ARG A 72 -3.22 4.94 9.95
C ARG A 72 -3.41 4.35 11.34
N GLY A 73 -2.45 4.59 12.24
CA GLY A 73 -2.48 4.12 13.62
C GLY A 73 -2.17 2.64 13.79
N ALA A 74 -1.63 1.97 12.77
CA ALA A 74 -1.23 0.57 12.85
C ALA A 74 0.27 0.42 13.11
N GLY A 75 0.65 -0.56 13.93
CA GLY A 75 2.04 -1.00 14.09
C GLY A 75 2.45 -2.06 13.06
N HIS A 76 3.47 -2.87 13.38
CA HIS A 76 4.04 -3.87 12.48
C HIS A 76 3.01 -4.93 12.02
N ALA A 77 2.25 -5.48 12.97
CA ALA A 77 1.19 -6.44 12.69
C ALA A 77 -0.12 -5.70 12.36
N VAL A 78 -0.20 -5.11 11.17
CA VAL A 78 -1.34 -4.24 10.76
C VAL A 78 -2.73 -4.87 11.05
N PRO A 79 -3.00 -6.14 10.73
CA PRO A 79 -4.30 -6.77 11.02
C PRO A 79 -4.62 -6.91 12.51
N GLN A 80 -3.60 -6.94 13.38
CA GLN A 80 -3.79 -7.01 14.83
C GLN A 80 -4.22 -5.66 15.40
N TYR A 81 -3.63 -4.56 14.91
CA TYR A 81 -3.93 -3.21 15.42
C TYR A 81 -5.14 -2.58 14.75
N LYS A 82 -5.34 -2.84 13.45
CA LYS A 82 -6.35 -2.22 12.59
C LYS A 82 -7.08 -3.27 11.74
N PRO A 83 -7.83 -4.20 12.36
CA PRO A 83 -8.46 -5.32 11.66
C PRO A 83 -9.49 -4.88 10.62
N GLN A 84 -10.28 -3.85 10.90
CA GLN A 84 -11.32 -3.35 10.00
C GLN A 84 -10.71 -2.73 8.72
N GLU A 85 -9.73 -1.85 8.89
CA GLU A 85 -9.03 -1.20 7.80
C GLU A 85 -8.19 -2.20 6.99
N SER A 86 -7.58 -3.19 7.66
CA SER A 86 -6.86 -4.28 7.00
C SER A 86 -7.78 -5.14 6.13
N LEU A 87 -8.96 -5.50 6.66
CA LEU A 87 -9.94 -6.28 5.93
C LEU A 87 -10.51 -5.51 4.74
N TYR A 88 -10.80 -4.22 4.93
CA TYR A 88 -11.20 -3.34 3.84
C TYR A 88 -10.13 -3.32 2.74
N MET A 89 -8.87 -3.07 3.13
CA MET A 89 -7.75 -2.98 2.19
C MET A 89 -7.58 -4.25 1.35
N ILE A 90 -7.55 -5.43 1.98
CA ILE A 90 -7.37 -6.68 1.24
C ILE A 90 -8.59 -7.01 0.36
N LYS A 91 -9.82 -6.69 0.80
CA LYS A 91 -11.02 -6.86 -0.04
C LYS A 91 -10.98 -5.98 -1.28
N GLN A 92 -10.66 -4.68 -1.14
CA GLN A 92 -10.54 -3.79 -2.30
C GLN A 92 -9.46 -4.29 -3.27
N PHE A 93 -8.31 -4.75 -2.72
CA PHE A 93 -7.26 -5.33 -3.54
C PHE A 93 -7.75 -6.56 -4.31
N LEU A 94 -8.36 -7.55 -3.64
CA LEU A 94 -8.83 -8.79 -4.28
C LEU A 94 -9.92 -8.51 -5.33
N ASP A 95 -10.87 -7.62 -5.03
CA ASP A 95 -11.98 -7.24 -5.92
C ASP A 95 -11.55 -6.31 -7.08
N ASN A 96 -10.28 -5.90 -7.13
CA ASN A 96 -9.79 -4.90 -8.07
C ASN A 96 -10.55 -3.56 -8.02
N LYS A 97 -10.85 -3.11 -6.82
CA LYS A 97 -11.50 -1.84 -6.54
C LYS A 97 -10.50 -0.82 -5.96
N PRO A 98 -10.77 0.49 -6.10
CA PRO A 98 -9.94 1.51 -5.47
C PRO A 98 -9.93 1.38 -3.95
N LEU A 99 -8.76 1.63 -3.34
CA LEU A 99 -8.67 1.90 -1.91
C LEU A 99 -9.33 3.24 -1.58
#